data_AF-A0A444R073-F1
#
_entry.id   AF-A0A444R073-F1
#
_cell.length_a   1.000
_cell.length_b   1.000
_cell.length_c   1.000
_cell.angle_alpha   90.00
_cell.angle_beta   90.00
_cell.angle_gamma   90.00
#
_symmetry.space_group_name_H-M   'P 1'
#
loop_
_entity.id
_entity.type
_entity.pdbx_description
1 polymer ?
#
loop_
_entity_poly.entity_id
_entity_poly.type
_entity_poly.pdbx_seq_one_letter_code
_entity_poly.pdbx_strand_id
1 'polypeptide(L)'
;RGVIGKYTMDRILTEGRTVIRSDTQRELEETIRPYDMGITLLDVNFQAARPPEEVKAAFDDAIAARENEQQYIREAEAYTNEVQPRANGQAQRILEEARAYKAQTILEAQGEVARFAKLLPEYKAAPEITRERLYIETMEKVLGNTRKVLVNDKGGNLMVLPLDQMLKGGNAPAAKSDNGASNLLRLPPASS
;
A
#
# COMPACT_ATOMS: atom_id res chain seq x y z
N ARG A 1 2.28 39.12 42.15
CA ARG A 1 3.44 38.46 41.47
C ARG A 1 3.73 37.04 42.01
N GLY A 2 2.88 36.43 42.85
CA GLY A 2 3.17 35.14 43.51
C GLY A 2 2.87 33.87 42.71
N VAL A 3 1.91 33.90 41.78
CA VAL A 3 1.42 32.70 41.06
C VAL A 3 2.26 32.35 39.83
N ILE A 4 2.91 33.35 39.22
CA ILE A 4 3.64 33.20 37.94
C ILE A 4 4.99 32.50 38.12
N GLY A 5 5.57 32.54 39.33
CA GLY A 5 6.88 31.94 39.62
C GLY A 5 6.85 30.43 39.95
N LYS A 6 5.65 29.84 40.13
CA LYS A 6 5.50 28.43 40.53
C LYS A 6 5.37 27.47 39.34
N TYR A 7 5.25 27.99 38.12
CA TYR A 7 4.97 27.22 36.91
C TYR A 7 6.07 27.43 35.85
N THR A 8 6.45 26.36 35.17
CA THR A 8 7.40 26.40 34.05
C THR A 8 6.78 27.09 32.84
N MET A 9 7.58 27.86 32.09
CA MET A 9 7.11 28.67 30.94
C MET A 9 6.35 27.82 29.90
N ASP A 10 6.81 26.60 29.65
CA ASP A 10 6.23 25.63 28.73
C ASP A 10 4.76 25.28 29.06
N ARG A 11 4.44 25.17 30.36
CA ARG A 11 3.08 24.87 30.82
C ARG A 11 2.12 26.04 30.67
N ILE A 12 2.62 27.28 30.67
CA ILE A 12 1.83 28.50 30.48
C ILE A 12 1.43 28.67 29.01
N LEU A 13 2.28 28.24 28.09
CA LEU A 13 2.11 28.42 26.65
C LEU A 13 1.16 27.40 26.02
N THR A 14 1.18 26.14 26.48
CA THR A 14 0.55 25.03 25.73
C THR A 14 -0.77 24.52 26.35
N GLU A 15 -0.84 24.33 27.68
CA GLU A 15 -1.99 23.62 28.31
C GLU A 15 -2.51 24.28 29.61
N GLY A 16 -1.73 25.12 30.27
CA GLY A 16 -2.01 25.62 31.63
C GLY A 16 -2.83 26.91 31.71
N ARG A 17 -3.25 27.51 30.60
CA ARG A 17 -3.91 28.84 30.60
C ARG A 17 -5.20 28.86 31.42
N THR A 18 -5.99 27.78 31.38
CA THR A 18 -7.25 27.67 32.14
C THR A 18 -7.00 27.45 33.63
N VAL A 19 -6.05 26.58 33.97
CA VAL A 19 -5.72 26.23 35.36
C VAL A 19 -5.09 27.41 36.10
N ILE A 20 -4.19 28.14 35.43
CA ILE A 20 -3.53 29.32 36.00
C ILE A 20 -4.52 30.47 36.16
N ARG A 21 -5.52 30.59 35.27
CA ARG A 21 -6.61 31.57 35.40
C ARG A 21 -7.44 31.31 36.66
N SER A 22 -7.88 30.07 36.89
CA SER A 22 -8.66 29.72 38.08
C SER A 22 -7.88 29.89 39.38
N ASP A 23 -6.59 29.54 39.38
CA ASP A 23 -5.73 29.72 40.57
C ASP A 23 -5.48 31.19 40.88
N THR A 24 -5.24 32.01 39.86
CA THR A 24 -5.04 33.45 40.04
C THR A 24 -6.31 34.13 40.50
N GLN A 25 -7.47 33.74 39.97
CA GLN A 25 -8.77 34.25 40.41
C GLN A 25 -9.01 33.95 41.90
N ARG A 26 -8.75 32.71 42.32
CA ARG A 26 -8.92 32.27 43.72
C ARG A 26 -7.98 33.01 44.68
N GLU A 27 -6.70 33.17 44.33
CA GLU A 27 -5.72 33.90 45.16
C GLU A 27 -6.06 35.40 45.25
N LEU A 28 -6.56 36.00 44.17
CA LEU A 28 -7.00 37.39 44.16
C LEU A 28 -8.27 37.59 44.98
N GLU A 29 -9.22 36.67 44.92
CA GLU A 29 -10.45 36.69 45.70
C GLU A 29 -10.18 36.53 47.21
N GLU A 30 -9.25 35.64 47.57
CA GLU A 30 -8.81 35.47 48.97
C GLU A 30 -8.10 36.72 49.50
N THR A 31 -7.32 37.41 48.66
CA THR A 31 -6.64 38.66 49.02
C THR A 31 -7.61 39.85 49.14
N ILE A 32 -8.70 39.88 48.36
CA ILE A 32 -9.66 41.01 48.33
C ILE A 32 -10.75 40.89 49.41
N ARG A 33 -11.12 39.67 49.83
CA ARG A 33 -12.11 39.42 50.91
C ARG A 33 -11.92 40.27 52.17
N PRO A 34 -10.72 40.42 52.75
CA PRO A 34 -10.55 41.20 53.98
C PRO A 34 -10.67 42.72 53.79
N TYR A 35 -10.71 43.22 52.55
CA TYR A 35 -10.81 44.65 52.27
C TYR A 35 -12.26 45.14 52.01
N ASP A 36 -13.27 44.25 52.01
CA ASP A 36 -14.71 44.56 51.87
C ASP A 36 -15.04 45.63 50.79
N MET A 37 -14.34 45.58 49.65
CA MET A 37 -14.39 46.65 48.65
C MET A 37 -15.64 46.63 47.74
N GLY A 38 -16.53 45.64 47.90
CA GLY A 38 -17.75 45.51 47.07
C GLY A 38 -17.49 45.20 45.58
N ILE A 39 -16.28 44.78 45.21
CA ILE A 39 -15.88 44.48 43.83
C ILE A 39 -15.94 42.97 43.59
N THR A 40 -16.61 42.54 42.51
CA THR A 40 -16.65 41.14 42.06
C THR A 40 -15.80 40.95 40.81
N LEU A 41 -14.98 39.88 40.80
CA LEU A 41 -14.09 39.56 39.70
C LEU A 41 -14.82 38.67 38.67
N LEU A 42 -15.03 39.16 37.44
CA LEU A 42 -15.69 38.38 36.38
C LEU A 42 -14.73 37.54 35.53
N ASP A 43 -13.59 38.09 35.11
CA ASP A 43 -12.60 37.37 34.29
C ASP A 43 -11.18 37.92 34.48
N VAL A 44 -10.19 37.03 34.36
CA VAL A 44 -8.76 37.35 34.42
C VAL A 44 -8.15 37.03 33.05
N ASN A 45 -7.80 38.09 32.32
CA ASN A 45 -7.16 37.96 31.01
C ASN A 45 -5.65 38.17 31.12
N PHE A 46 -4.87 37.17 30.70
CA PHE A 46 -3.41 37.27 30.63
C PHE A 46 -3.01 37.87 29.27
N GLN A 47 -2.27 38.97 29.31
CA GLN A 47 -1.60 39.48 28.12
C GLN A 47 -0.53 38.48 27.65
N ALA A 48 -0.41 38.30 26.34
CA ALA A 48 0.48 37.31 25.75
C ALA A 48 1.93 37.54 26.21
N ALA A 49 2.47 36.62 27.01
CA ALA A 49 3.87 36.64 27.40
C ALA A 49 4.72 36.26 26.18
N ARG A 50 5.25 37.26 25.47
CA ARG A 50 6.22 37.04 24.40
C ARG A 50 7.61 36.84 25.01
N PRO A 51 8.36 35.81 24.61
CA PRO A 51 9.77 35.69 24.95
C PRO A 51 10.55 36.91 24.41
N PRO A 52 11.52 37.45 25.15
CA PRO A 52 12.44 38.47 24.65
C PRO A 52 13.22 37.92 23.45
N GLU A 53 13.55 38.80 22.49
CA GLU A 53 14.14 38.41 21.19
C GLU A 53 15.45 37.63 21.33
N GLU A 54 16.23 37.93 22.39
CA GLU A 54 17.57 37.38 22.62
C GLU A 54 17.61 35.85 22.82
N VAL A 55 16.51 35.22 23.26
CA VAL A 55 16.47 33.77 23.55
C VAL A 55 15.66 32.95 22.54
N LYS A 56 14.93 33.58 21.62
CA LYS A 56 14.07 32.86 20.66
C LYS A 56 14.85 31.83 19.85
N ALA A 57 16.02 32.20 19.33
CA ALA A 57 16.84 31.31 18.52
C ALA A 57 17.25 30.00 19.22
N ALA A 58 17.58 30.06 20.52
CA ALA A 58 17.96 28.87 21.29
C ALA A 58 16.75 27.97 21.62
N PHE A 59 15.58 28.56 21.83
CA PHE A 59 14.33 27.81 22.02
C PHE A 59 13.85 27.17 20.73
N ASP A 60 13.91 27.91 19.62
CA ASP A 60 13.53 27.42 18.30
C ASP A 60 14.43 26.24 17.89
N ASP A 61 15.74 26.31 18.18
CA ASP A 61 16.68 25.22 17.95
C ASP A 61 16.36 23.97 18.81
N ALA A 62 16.05 24.16 20.10
CA ALA A 62 15.66 23.05 20.98
C ALA A 62 14.33 22.38 20.57
N ILE A 63 13.37 23.16 20.08
CA ILE A 63 12.10 22.64 19.54
C ILE A 63 12.35 21.88 18.24
N ALA A 64 13.13 22.46 17.32
CA ALA A 64 13.49 21.81 16.06
C ALA A 64 14.23 20.48 16.29
N ALA A 65 15.18 20.44 17.23
CA ALA A 65 15.89 19.22 17.59
C ALA A 65 14.94 18.12 18.11
N ARG A 66 13.97 18.49 18.98
CA ARG A 66 12.95 17.56 19.48
C ARG A 66 12.02 17.05 18.39
N GLU A 67 11.60 17.93 17.49
CA GLU A 67 10.72 17.54 16.40
C GLU A 67 11.43 16.58 15.44
N ASN A 68 12.69 16.86 15.12
CA ASN A 68 13.54 15.96 14.34
C ASN A 68 13.72 14.60 15.02
N GLU A 69 14.03 14.57 16.32
CA GLU A 69 14.14 13.32 17.08
C GLU A 69 12.86 12.49 16.98
N GLN A 70 11.70 13.12 17.22
CA GLN A 70 10.42 12.44 17.09
C GLN A 70 10.13 12.00 15.66
N GLN A 71 10.53 12.78 14.65
CA GLN A 71 10.39 12.40 13.25
C GLN A 71 11.22 11.14 12.94
N TYR A 72 12.48 11.11 13.38
CA TYR A 72 13.37 9.94 13.20
C TYR A 72 12.82 8.69 13.89
N ILE A 73 12.29 8.82 15.11
CA ILE A 73 11.66 7.70 15.82
C ILE A 73 10.45 7.19 15.04
N ARG A 74 9.56 8.09 14.59
CA ARG A 74 8.37 7.71 13.80
C ARG A 74 8.73 7.05 12.47
N GLU A 75 9.78 7.52 11.81
CA GLU A 75 10.25 6.94 10.55
C GLU A 75 10.86 5.55 10.76
N ALA A 76 11.63 5.35 11.83
CA ALA A 76 12.16 4.03 12.20
C ALA A 76 11.04 3.05 12.58
N GLU A 77 10.04 3.50 13.34
CA GLU A 77 8.85 2.72 13.64
C GLU A 77 8.06 2.38 12.37
N ALA A 78 7.86 3.33 11.46
CA ALA A 78 7.21 3.08 10.18
C ALA A 78 7.98 2.04 9.35
N TYR A 79 9.30 2.16 9.28
CA TYR A 79 10.15 1.22 8.54
C TYR A 79 10.06 -0.21 9.10
N THR A 80 10.15 -0.37 10.42
CA THR A 80 10.03 -1.70 11.06
C THR A 80 8.64 -2.30 10.86
N ASN A 81 7.60 -1.48 11.00
CA ASN A 81 6.21 -1.86 10.75
C ASN A 81 5.93 -2.17 9.27
N GLU A 82 6.73 -1.68 8.33
CA GLU A 82 6.60 -1.96 6.91
C GLU A 82 7.37 -3.24 6.51
N VAL A 83 8.61 -3.40 7.00
CA VAL A 83 9.49 -4.50 6.62
C VAL A 83 9.06 -5.83 7.24
N GLN A 84 8.73 -5.85 8.54
CA GLN A 84 8.40 -7.10 9.23
C GLN A 84 7.17 -7.80 8.64
N PRO A 85 6.03 -7.12 8.39
CA PRO A 85 4.86 -7.76 7.80
C PRO A 85 5.07 -8.14 6.33
N ARG A 86 5.84 -7.36 5.58
CA ARG A 86 6.17 -7.71 4.18
C ARG A 86 7.01 -8.98 4.11
N ALA A 87 8.04 -9.09 4.95
CA ALA A 87 8.87 -10.30 5.01
C ALA A 87 8.04 -11.52 5.43
N ASN A 88 7.21 -11.38 6.46
CA ASN A 88 6.30 -12.44 6.90
C ASN A 88 5.30 -12.84 5.80
N GLY A 89 4.72 -11.86 5.09
CA GLY A 89 3.80 -12.11 3.99
C GLY A 89 4.46 -12.81 2.79
N GLN A 90 5.71 -12.44 2.47
CA GLN A 90 6.49 -13.13 1.44
C GLN A 90 6.82 -14.57 1.85
N ALA A 91 7.27 -14.78 3.09
CA ALA A 91 7.54 -16.11 3.61
C ALA A 91 6.28 -17.00 3.57
N GLN A 92 5.13 -16.47 4.01
CA GLN A 92 3.86 -17.20 3.97
C GLN A 92 3.46 -17.52 2.52
N ARG A 93 3.63 -16.58 1.59
CA ARG A 93 3.34 -16.82 0.16
C ARG A 93 4.16 -17.98 -0.39
N ILE A 94 5.47 -18.00 -0.14
CA ILE A 94 6.35 -19.08 -0.58
C ILE A 94 5.91 -20.43 0.00
N LEU A 95 5.53 -20.46 1.29
CA LEU A 95 5.03 -21.69 1.92
C LEU A 95 3.71 -22.17 1.31
N GLU A 96 2.77 -21.26 1.05
CA GLU A 96 1.49 -21.62 0.41
C GLU A 96 1.68 -22.04 -1.05
N GLU A 97 2.56 -21.39 -1.80
CA GLU A 97 2.92 -21.80 -3.17
C GLU A 97 3.54 -23.21 -3.16
N ALA A 98 4.45 -23.50 -2.23
CA ALA A 98 5.05 -24.83 -2.11
C ALA A 98 4.01 -25.91 -1.72
N ARG A 99 3.08 -25.59 -0.82
CA ARG A 99 1.98 -26.48 -0.45
C ARG A 99 1.02 -26.71 -1.61
N ALA A 100 0.67 -25.67 -2.34
CA ALA A 100 -0.17 -25.74 -3.52
C ALA A 100 0.48 -26.60 -4.60
N TYR A 101 1.77 -26.39 -4.89
CA TYR A 101 2.53 -27.20 -5.83
C TYR A 101 2.55 -28.67 -5.44
N LYS A 102 2.88 -28.98 -4.17
CA LYS A 102 2.84 -30.35 -3.65
C LYS A 102 1.46 -30.98 -3.82
N ALA A 103 0.40 -30.28 -3.45
CA ALA A 103 -0.97 -30.77 -3.57
C ALA A 103 -1.35 -31.00 -5.04
N GLN A 104 -1.01 -30.07 -5.92
CA GLN A 104 -1.24 -30.19 -7.37
C GLN A 104 -0.54 -31.43 -7.92
N THR A 105 0.74 -31.65 -7.63
CA THR A 105 1.48 -32.83 -8.11
C THR A 105 0.86 -34.13 -7.61
N ILE A 106 0.44 -34.19 -6.34
CA ILE A 106 -0.21 -35.39 -5.78
C ILE A 106 -1.55 -35.65 -6.47
N LEU A 107 -2.37 -34.61 -6.64
CA LEU A 107 -3.69 -34.73 -7.27
C LEU A 107 -3.58 -35.07 -8.75
N GLU A 108 -2.61 -34.52 -9.46
CA GLU A 108 -2.33 -34.83 -10.86
C GLU A 108 -1.92 -36.30 -11.00
N ALA A 109 -0.97 -36.77 -10.19
CA ALA A 109 -0.56 -38.18 -10.18
C ALA A 109 -1.74 -39.11 -9.83
N GLN A 110 -2.58 -38.75 -8.84
CA GLN A 110 -3.79 -39.52 -8.51
C GLN A 110 -4.79 -39.55 -9.66
N GLY A 111 -4.99 -38.42 -10.34
CA GLY A 111 -5.86 -38.30 -11.51
C GLY A 111 -5.37 -39.16 -12.68
N GLU A 112 -4.07 -39.17 -12.94
CA GLU A 112 -3.45 -40.04 -13.95
C GLU A 112 -3.61 -41.52 -13.62
N VAL A 113 -3.35 -41.93 -12.38
CA VAL A 113 -3.56 -43.31 -11.92
C VAL A 113 -5.01 -43.71 -12.06
N ALA A 114 -5.96 -42.83 -11.69
CA ALA A 114 -7.39 -43.09 -11.84
C ALA A 114 -7.81 -43.22 -13.31
N ARG A 115 -7.25 -42.40 -14.21
CA ARG A 115 -7.48 -42.52 -15.67
C ARG A 115 -6.92 -43.84 -16.20
N PHE A 116 -5.69 -44.18 -15.82
CA PHE A 116 -5.05 -45.42 -16.25
C PHE A 116 -5.79 -46.66 -15.75
N ALA A 117 -6.23 -46.66 -14.49
CA ALA A 117 -7.00 -47.75 -13.90
C ALA A 117 -8.32 -48.02 -14.65
N LYS A 118 -8.95 -46.98 -15.18
CA LYS A 118 -10.15 -47.11 -16.03
C LYS A 118 -9.84 -47.60 -17.44
N LEU A 119 -8.72 -47.18 -18.02
CA LEU A 119 -8.32 -47.54 -19.38
C LEU A 119 -7.75 -48.96 -19.49
N LEU A 120 -7.06 -49.45 -18.46
CA LEU A 120 -6.41 -50.76 -18.45
C LEU A 120 -7.35 -51.95 -18.75
N PRO A 121 -8.56 -52.07 -18.18
CA PRO A 121 -9.48 -53.14 -18.55
C PRO A 121 -9.95 -53.05 -20.01
N GLU A 122 -10.20 -51.85 -20.53
CA GLU A 122 -10.60 -51.63 -21.93
C GLU A 122 -9.46 -51.99 -22.90
N TYR A 123 -8.23 -51.62 -22.55
CA TYR A 123 -7.03 -51.98 -23.32
C TYR A 123 -6.80 -53.50 -23.36
N LYS A 124 -7.02 -54.19 -22.23
CA LYS A 124 -6.93 -55.66 -22.16
C LYS A 124 -8.00 -56.35 -23.00
N ALA A 125 -9.19 -55.75 -23.12
CA ALA A 125 -10.27 -56.31 -23.93
C ALA A 125 -10.00 -56.19 -25.44
N ALA A 126 -9.46 -55.05 -25.89
CA ALA A 126 -9.21 -54.80 -27.31
C ALA A 126 -7.96 -53.92 -27.55
N PRO A 127 -6.75 -54.50 -27.67
CA PRO A 127 -5.51 -53.74 -27.65
C PRO A 127 -5.16 -53.01 -28.96
N GLU A 128 -5.67 -53.45 -30.13
CA GLU A 128 -5.38 -52.79 -31.42
C GLU A 128 -6.20 -51.51 -31.58
N ILE A 129 -7.53 -51.59 -31.45
CA ILE A 129 -8.43 -50.44 -31.61
C ILE A 129 -8.18 -49.34 -30.58
N THR A 130 -7.82 -49.69 -29.34
CA THR A 130 -7.55 -48.69 -28.30
C THR A 130 -6.25 -47.94 -28.57
N ARG A 131 -5.24 -48.58 -29.17
CA ARG A 131 -3.99 -47.90 -29.58
C ARG A 131 -4.21 -46.93 -30.72
N GLU A 132 -4.93 -47.35 -31.75
CA GLU A 132 -5.25 -46.49 -32.89
C GLU A 132 -6.09 -45.29 -32.47
N ARG A 133 -7.09 -45.50 -31.60
CA ARG A 133 -7.91 -44.41 -31.05
C ARG A 133 -7.05 -43.40 -30.28
N LEU A 134 -6.20 -43.85 -29.37
CA LEU A 134 -5.35 -42.97 -28.58
C LEU A 134 -4.39 -42.16 -29.48
N TYR A 135 -3.87 -42.78 -30.54
CA TYR A 135 -3.02 -42.10 -31.53
C TYR A 135 -3.79 -41.03 -32.30
N ILE A 136 -5.00 -41.33 -32.79
CA ILE A 136 -5.82 -40.35 -33.49
C ILE A 136 -6.23 -39.20 -32.56
N GLU A 137 -6.65 -39.46 -31.33
CA GLU A 137 -7.03 -38.43 -30.34
C GLU A 137 -5.85 -37.52 -29.95
N THR A 138 -4.66 -38.11 -29.74
CA THR A 138 -3.46 -37.31 -29.46
C THR A 138 -3.05 -36.47 -30.66
N MET A 139 -3.10 -37.04 -31.86
CA MET A 139 -2.78 -36.32 -33.10
C MET A 139 -3.80 -35.20 -33.37
N GLU A 140 -5.09 -35.43 -33.13
CA GLU A 140 -6.14 -34.41 -33.22
C GLU A 140 -5.87 -33.26 -32.26
N LYS A 141 -5.51 -33.55 -30.99
CA LYS A 141 -5.20 -32.53 -30.00
C LYS A 141 -3.95 -31.70 -30.35
N VAL A 142 -2.90 -32.35 -30.85
CA VAL A 142 -1.67 -31.68 -31.27
C VAL A 142 -1.90 -30.83 -32.53
N LEU A 143 -2.57 -31.40 -33.54
CA LEU A 143 -2.87 -30.70 -34.79
C LEU A 143 -3.92 -29.59 -34.59
N GLY A 144 -4.85 -29.73 -33.64
CA GLY A 144 -5.83 -28.70 -33.28
C GLY A 144 -5.18 -27.50 -32.57
N ASN A 145 -4.15 -27.73 -31.76
CA ASN A 145 -3.37 -26.67 -31.11
C ASN A 145 -2.30 -26.04 -32.03
N THR A 146 -2.06 -26.63 -33.20
CA THR A 146 -1.08 -26.11 -34.17
C THR A 146 -1.79 -25.24 -35.20
N ARG A 147 -1.32 -24.01 -35.39
CA ARG A 147 -1.86 -23.11 -36.43
C ARG A 147 -1.56 -23.70 -37.81
N LYS A 148 -2.60 -24.20 -38.50
CA LYS A 148 -2.50 -24.80 -39.82
C LYS A 148 -2.37 -23.71 -40.89
N VAL A 149 -1.20 -23.60 -41.51
CA VAL A 149 -0.96 -22.72 -42.67
C VAL A 149 -1.01 -23.58 -43.93
N LEU A 150 -2.06 -23.39 -44.74
CA LEU A 150 -2.19 -24.05 -46.04
C LEU A 150 -1.56 -23.16 -47.11
N VAL A 151 -0.45 -23.61 -47.71
CA VAL A 151 0.20 -22.94 -48.84
C VAL A 151 -0.25 -23.64 -50.12
N ASN A 152 -0.98 -22.92 -50.98
CA ASN A 152 -1.35 -23.42 -52.31
C ASN A 152 -0.22 -23.09 -53.28
N ASP A 153 0.64 -24.07 -53.56
CA ASP A 153 1.76 -23.91 -54.49
C ASP A 153 1.26 -23.93 -55.94
N LYS A 154 0.88 -22.76 -56.44
CA LYS A 154 0.72 -22.49 -57.88
C LYS A 154 1.25 -21.11 -58.30
N GLY A 155 2.27 -20.62 -57.62
CA GLY A 155 2.95 -19.40 -58.05
C GLY A 155 3.96 -18.96 -57.03
N GLY A 156 5.24 -19.15 -57.36
CA GLY A 156 6.37 -18.72 -56.56
C GLY A 156 6.26 -17.23 -56.22
N ASN A 157 5.80 -16.96 -55.01
CA ASN A 157 5.98 -15.68 -54.36
C ASN A 157 6.65 -15.95 -53.02
N LEU A 158 7.80 -15.31 -52.82
CA LEU A 158 8.63 -15.41 -51.63
C LEU A 158 7.82 -14.89 -50.44
N MET A 159 7.12 -15.81 -49.76
CA MET A 159 6.30 -15.47 -48.60
C MET A 159 7.23 -15.20 -47.41
N VAL A 160 7.61 -13.93 -47.25
CA VAL A 160 8.22 -13.42 -46.02
C VAL A 160 7.14 -13.48 -44.96
N LEU A 161 7.09 -14.60 -44.22
CA LEU A 161 6.23 -14.75 -43.06
C LEU A 161 6.77 -13.85 -41.93
N PRO A 162 6.08 -12.77 -41.53
CA PRO A 162 6.46 -11.99 -40.37
C PRO A 162 6.03 -12.78 -39.13
N LEU A 163 6.89 -13.69 -38.67
CA LEU A 163 6.69 -14.47 -37.45
C LEU A 163 6.38 -13.55 -36.25
N ASP A 164 6.95 -12.33 -36.24
CA ASP A 164 6.83 -11.35 -35.15
C ASP A 164 5.41 -10.73 -35.03
N GLN A 165 4.68 -10.52 -36.14
CA GLN A 165 3.32 -9.94 -36.06
C GLN A 165 2.25 -10.98 -35.68
N MET A 166 2.46 -12.25 -36.03
CA MET A 166 1.56 -13.34 -35.65
C MET A 166 1.73 -13.83 -34.20
N LEU A 167 2.84 -13.51 -33.54
CA LEU A 167 3.06 -13.78 -32.11
C LEU A 167 2.49 -12.67 -31.21
N LYS A 168 2.47 -11.42 -31.67
CA LYS A 168 1.96 -10.26 -30.92
C LYS A 168 0.42 -10.12 -30.93
N GLY A 169 -0.28 -10.69 -31.91
CA GLY A 169 -1.74 -10.57 -32.03
C GLY A 169 -2.58 -11.38 -31.01
N GLY A 170 -1.96 -12.16 -30.14
CA GLY A 170 -2.66 -13.07 -29.22
C GLY A 170 -2.78 -12.60 -27.76
N ASN A 171 -2.16 -11.48 -27.37
CA ASN A 171 -2.13 -11.09 -25.96
C ASN A 171 -2.29 -9.57 -25.77
N ALA A 172 -3.48 -9.06 -26.06
CA ALA A 172 -3.92 -7.74 -25.62
C ALA A 172 -5.22 -7.91 -24.82
N PRO A 173 -5.22 -7.77 -23.48
CA PRO A 173 -6.45 -7.56 -22.75
C PRO A 173 -7.03 -6.20 -23.18
N ALA A 174 -8.32 -6.19 -23.50
CA ALA A 174 -9.05 -5.00 -23.88
C ALA A 174 -9.01 -3.95 -22.75
N ALA A 175 -8.10 -2.99 -22.87
CA ALA A 175 -8.14 -1.77 -22.09
C ALA A 175 -9.30 -0.92 -22.62
N LYS A 176 -10.38 -0.88 -21.84
CA LYS A 176 -11.49 0.07 -22.00
C LYS A 176 -10.92 1.49 -21.98
N SER A 177 -10.98 2.17 -23.12
CA SER A 177 -10.78 3.61 -23.19
C SER A 177 -12.08 4.30 -22.77
N ASP A 178 -12.21 4.56 -21.47
CA ASP A 178 -13.23 5.45 -20.93
C ASP A 178 -12.78 6.90 -21.17
N ASN A 179 -13.28 7.51 -22.24
CA ASN A 179 -12.97 8.88 -22.61
C ASN A 179 -13.95 9.81 -21.88
N GLY A 180 -13.58 10.19 -20.65
CA GLY A 180 -14.37 11.06 -19.80
C GLY A 180 -13.49 11.98 -18.95
N ALA A 181 -13.44 13.25 -19.37
CA ALA A 181 -13.08 14.42 -18.55
C ALA A 181 -11.70 14.43 -17.88
N SER A 182 -10.75 15.18 -18.47
CA SER A 182 -9.77 16.00 -17.73
C SER A 182 -8.94 16.81 -18.73
N ASN A 183 -9.55 17.83 -19.33
CA ASN A 183 -8.80 18.89 -20.01
C ASN A 183 -9.11 20.23 -19.35
N LEU A 184 -8.66 20.40 -18.12
CA LEU A 184 -8.54 21.69 -17.48
C LEU A 184 -7.24 21.69 -16.65
N LEU A 185 -6.47 22.76 -16.84
CA LEU A 185 -5.30 23.19 -16.07
C LEU A 185 -3.92 22.76 -16.57
N ARG A 186 -3.40 23.49 -17.56
CA ARG A 186 -1.96 23.79 -17.62
C ARG A 186 -1.73 25.27 -17.96
N LEU A 187 -1.08 25.96 -17.01
CA LEU A 187 -0.62 27.35 -17.05
C LEU A 187 0.32 27.64 -18.23
N PRO A 188 0.44 28.91 -18.67
CA PRO A 188 1.30 29.29 -19.80
C PRO A 188 2.80 29.32 -19.41
N PRO A 189 3.72 29.16 -20.39
CA PRO A 189 5.16 29.33 -20.16
C PRO A 189 5.53 30.81 -20.09
N ALA A 190 6.38 31.15 -19.12
CA ALA A 190 6.98 32.47 -18.98
C ALA A 190 7.98 32.76 -20.11
N SER A 191 7.94 33.98 -20.65
CA SER A 191 8.96 34.53 -21.53
C SER A 191 9.12 36.04 -21.24
N SER A 192 10.39 36.44 -21.08
CA SER A 192 10.95 37.78 -20.77
C SER A 192 10.86 38.25 -19.31
#